data_AF-A0A2H9TNL6-F1
#
_entry.id   AF-A0A2H9TNL6-F1
#
_cell.length_a   1.000
_cell.length_b   1.000
_cell.length_c   1.000
_cell.angle_alpha   90.00
_cell.angle_beta   90.00
_cell.angle_gamma   90.00
#
_symmetry.space_group_name_H-M   'P 1'
#
loop_
_entity.id
_entity.type
_entity.pdbx_description
1 polymer ?
#
loop_
_entity_poly.entity_id
_entity_poly.type
_entity_poly.pdbx_seq_one_letter_code
_entity_poly.pdbx_strand_id
1 'polypeptide(L)'
;MSEVPRKTLSIAFNKGTTKTARPTAEQFLQDEKPEPVHKVVSEEELEDIPWLQVGLVVRIENRKLADGKYHGKTGIIRRIIEQFGAEVHVEGGDILQLDQDDCSAMLPPIGQDGLVVLGEYKDTRVKVIRVEKDVEVELCEGRKSGHMVILPTLHVCKHIAIKST
;
A
#
# COMPACT_ATOMS: atom_id res chain seq x y z
N MET A 1 -57.40 -23.94 26.32
CA MET A 1 -56.98 -24.63 25.08
C MET A 1 -57.62 -23.92 23.89
N SER A 2 -57.03 -24.10 22.71
CA SER A 2 -57.43 -23.62 21.36
C SER A 2 -57.27 -22.13 21.04
N GLU A 3 -56.02 -21.81 20.67
CA GLU A 3 -55.58 -21.36 19.33
C GLU A 3 -56.27 -20.18 18.60
N VAL A 4 -55.35 -19.32 18.14
CA VAL A 4 -55.52 -18.09 17.35
C VAL A 4 -55.94 -18.41 15.92
N PRO A 5 -56.71 -17.52 15.28
CA PRO A 5 -56.51 -17.28 13.85
C PRO A 5 -56.29 -15.80 13.55
N ARG A 6 -55.09 -15.44 13.06
CA ARG A 6 -54.87 -14.17 12.35
C ARG A 6 -55.40 -14.32 10.93
N LYS A 7 -56.50 -13.63 10.62
CA LYS A 7 -57.03 -13.47 9.27
C LYS A 7 -56.62 -12.09 8.72
N THR A 8 -55.88 -12.15 7.62
CA THR A 8 -55.45 -11.06 6.76
C THR A 8 -56.63 -10.25 6.24
N LEU A 9 -56.49 -8.90 6.22
CA LEU A 9 -57.43 -8.01 5.54
C LEU A 9 -56.85 -7.46 4.23
N SER A 10 -57.65 -7.73 3.21
CA SER A 10 -57.83 -7.23 1.84
C SER A 10 -57.80 -5.69 1.66
N ILE A 11 -57.10 -5.12 0.66
CA ILE A 11 -57.46 -4.82 -0.77
C ILE A 11 -57.91 -3.36 -1.02
N ALA A 12 -57.51 -2.88 -2.23
CA ALA A 12 -57.95 -1.74 -3.04
C ALA A 12 -57.07 -0.49 -2.89
N PHE A 13 -56.70 0.29 -3.91
CA PHE A 13 -57.14 0.57 -5.29
C PHE A 13 -55.99 1.45 -5.87
N ASN A 14 -55.63 1.59 -7.15
CA ASN A 14 -56.43 1.94 -8.32
C ASN A 14 -55.59 1.83 -9.61
N LYS A 15 -56.34 1.78 -10.71
CA LYS A 15 -56.03 1.55 -12.12
C LYS A 15 -55.28 2.72 -12.78
N GLY A 16 -54.58 2.46 -13.89
CA GLY A 16 -54.22 3.52 -14.83
C GLY A 16 -53.07 3.19 -15.76
N THR A 17 -53.36 2.47 -16.83
CA THR A 17 -52.47 2.15 -17.95
C THR A 17 -52.16 3.38 -18.82
N THR A 18 -50.89 3.65 -19.13
CA THR A 18 -50.49 4.19 -20.43
C THR A 18 -49.19 3.54 -20.91
N LYS A 19 -49.26 3.07 -22.15
CA LYS A 19 -48.29 2.31 -22.94
C LYS A 19 -46.94 3.06 -23.06
N THR A 20 -45.82 2.33 -23.15
CA THR A 20 -45.03 2.13 -24.40
C THR A 20 -43.84 1.17 -24.12
N ALA A 21 -43.73 0.14 -24.95
CA ALA A 21 -42.65 -0.85 -25.18
C ALA A 21 -41.54 -1.08 -24.11
N ARG A 22 -41.46 -2.31 -23.59
CA ARG A 22 -40.21 -2.95 -23.16
C ARG A 22 -40.03 -4.25 -23.93
N PRO A 23 -38.95 -4.46 -24.70
CA PRO A 23 -38.46 -5.81 -24.97
C PRO A 23 -37.27 -6.13 -24.05
N THR A 24 -37.43 -7.26 -23.35
CA THR A 24 -36.40 -8.25 -23.00
C THR A 24 -35.16 -7.78 -22.23
N ALA A 25 -35.22 -7.92 -20.90
CA ALA A 25 -34.04 -7.98 -20.04
C ALA A 25 -33.46 -9.41 -20.06
N GLU A 26 -32.95 -9.81 -21.23
CA GLU A 26 -31.72 -10.59 -21.28
C GLU A 26 -30.58 -9.58 -21.17
N GLN A 27 -29.44 -9.97 -20.60
CA GLN A 27 -28.32 -9.12 -20.15
C GLN A 27 -28.62 -8.57 -18.75
N PHE A 28 -27.89 -8.88 -17.67
CA PHE A 28 -26.46 -9.07 -17.53
C PHE A 28 -26.19 -10.11 -16.43
N LEU A 29 -25.76 -11.31 -16.81
CA LEU A 29 -24.95 -12.17 -15.96
C LEU A 29 -23.52 -11.99 -16.43
N GLN A 30 -22.79 -11.11 -15.74
CA GLN A 30 -21.34 -11.14 -15.73
C GLN A 30 -20.92 -11.23 -14.26
N ASP A 31 -20.40 -12.39 -13.90
CA ASP A 31 -19.55 -12.64 -12.75
C ASP A 31 -18.35 -11.69 -12.79
N GLU A 32 -18.53 -10.43 -12.36
CA GLU A 32 -17.42 -9.57 -11.94
C GLU A 32 -17.05 -9.96 -10.51
N LYS A 33 -16.13 -10.91 -10.40
CA LYS A 33 -15.28 -11.09 -9.22
C LYS A 33 -14.72 -9.70 -8.86
N PRO A 34 -14.98 -9.14 -7.67
CA PRO A 34 -14.43 -7.84 -7.31
C PRO A 34 -12.90 -7.96 -7.27
N GLU A 35 -12.23 -7.38 -8.26
CA GLU A 35 -10.79 -7.20 -8.21
C GLU A 35 -10.46 -6.24 -7.06
N PRO A 36 -9.40 -6.49 -6.27
CA PRO A 36 -9.09 -5.63 -5.15
C PRO A 36 -8.77 -4.24 -5.68
N VAL A 37 -9.60 -3.27 -5.27
CA VAL A 37 -9.48 -1.83 -5.52
C VAL A 37 -8.22 -1.25 -4.85
N HIS A 38 -7.04 -1.67 -5.29
CA HIS A 38 -5.82 -0.91 -5.11
C HIS A 38 -5.69 -0.03 -6.35
N LYS A 39 -6.03 1.27 -6.23
CA LYS A 39 -5.70 2.26 -7.26
C LYS A 39 -4.23 2.11 -7.58
N VAL A 40 -3.95 1.73 -8.82
CA VAL A 40 -2.59 1.68 -9.37
C VAL A 40 -2.17 3.13 -9.54
N VAL A 41 -1.45 3.67 -8.56
CA VAL A 41 -0.77 4.96 -8.69
C VAL A 41 0.30 4.78 -9.75
N SER A 42 0.38 5.69 -10.73
CA SER A 42 1.44 5.62 -11.75
C SER A 42 2.79 5.89 -11.10
N GLU A 43 3.87 5.38 -11.69
CA GLU A 43 5.24 5.56 -11.17
C GLU A 43 5.61 7.05 -11.07
N GLU A 44 5.10 7.87 -11.99
CA GLU A 44 5.22 9.34 -12.00
C GLU A 44 4.47 10.01 -10.84
N GLU A 45 3.31 9.49 -10.43
CA GLU A 45 2.59 9.99 -9.26
C GLU A 45 3.29 9.61 -7.94
N LEU A 46 4.11 8.57 -7.94
CA LEU A 46 4.89 8.17 -6.76
C LEU A 46 6.09 9.11 -6.52
N GLU A 47 6.61 9.75 -7.56
CA GLU A 47 7.70 10.75 -7.46
C GLU A 47 7.27 11.98 -6.66
N ASP A 48 5.98 12.33 -6.65
CA ASP A 48 5.46 13.46 -5.87
C ASP A 48 5.06 13.08 -4.43
N ILE A 49 5.06 11.80 -4.08
CA ILE A 49 4.58 11.31 -2.78
C ILE A 49 5.76 11.10 -1.82
N PRO A 50 5.82 11.81 -0.68
CA PRO A 50 6.90 11.63 0.29
C PRO A 50 6.80 10.26 0.98
N TRP A 51 7.77 9.40 0.69
CA TRP A 51 7.89 8.06 1.27
C TRP A 51 9.07 7.92 2.26
N LEU A 52 9.93 8.94 2.37
CA LEU A 52 11.09 8.90 3.24
C LEU A 52 10.68 8.89 4.72
N GLN A 53 11.35 8.04 5.49
CA GLN A 53 11.09 7.88 6.91
C GLN A 53 12.35 7.46 7.68
N VAL A 54 12.45 7.88 8.94
CA VAL A 54 13.59 7.54 9.79
C VAL A 54 13.64 6.03 10.04
N GLY A 55 14.83 5.45 9.87
CA GLY A 55 15.07 4.02 10.01
C GLY A 55 14.93 3.21 8.72
N LEU A 56 14.50 3.81 7.62
CA LEU A 56 14.49 3.10 6.34
C LEU A 56 15.90 2.85 5.82
N VAL A 57 16.08 1.69 5.20
CA VAL A 57 17.29 1.32 4.48
C VAL A 57 17.07 1.62 3.00
N VAL A 58 17.95 2.44 2.42
CA VAL A 58 17.87 2.87 1.03
C VAL A 58 19.17 2.55 0.29
N ARG A 59 19.07 2.37 -1.03
CA ARG A 59 20.22 2.27 -1.93
C ARG A 59 20.40 3.61 -2.64
N ILE A 60 21.63 4.08 -2.72
CA ILE A 60 21.97 5.36 -3.34
C ILE A 60 22.16 5.13 -4.84
N GLU A 61 21.42 5.84 -5.68
CA GLU A 61 21.47 5.75 -7.16
C GLU A 61 22.13 6.96 -7.81
N ASN A 62 22.46 8.00 -7.05
CA ASN A 62 23.10 9.19 -7.60
C ASN A 62 24.54 8.91 -8.05
N ARG A 63 24.77 8.96 -9.38
CA ARG A 63 26.09 8.78 -10.02
C ARG A 63 26.97 10.02 -10.00
N LYS A 64 26.38 11.21 -9.83
CA LYS A 64 27.10 12.49 -9.83
C LYS A 64 27.61 12.85 -8.43
N LEU A 65 27.00 12.31 -7.40
CA LEU A 65 27.38 12.56 -6.02
C LEU A 65 28.79 12.03 -5.72
N ALA A 66 29.69 12.94 -5.34
CA ALA A 66 31.08 12.65 -4.98
C ALA A 66 31.78 11.75 -6.02
N ASP A 67 31.67 12.10 -7.31
CA ASP A 67 32.24 11.36 -8.44
C ASP A 67 31.78 9.88 -8.50
N GLY A 68 30.56 9.61 -8.03
CA GLY A 68 29.97 8.27 -8.02
C GLY A 68 30.48 7.36 -6.88
N LYS A 69 31.24 7.89 -5.91
CA LYS A 69 31.78 7.13 -4.77
C LYS A 69 30.71 6.39 -3.95
N TYR A 70 29.48 6.88 -3.95
CA TYR A 70 28.37 6.34 -3.17
C TYR A 70 27.33 5.60 -3.99
N HIS A 71 27.45 5.58 -5.32
CA HIS A 71 26.52 4.88 -6.18
C HIS A 71 26.50 3.37 -5.88
N GLY A 72 25.31 2.81 -5.68
CA GLY A 72 25.08 1.41 -5.32
C GLY A 72 25.34 1.07 -3.86
N LYS A 73 25.77 2.02 -3.03
CA LYS A 73 25.92 1.78 -1.58
C LYS A 73 24.57 1.84 -0.88
N THR A 74 24.49 1.13 0.23
CA THR A 74 23.33 1.18 1.11
C THR A 74 23.57 2.15 2.26
N GLY A 75 22.48 2.77 2.73
CA GLY A 75 22.49 3.66 3.87
C GLY A 75 21.18 3.61 4.63
N ILE A 76 21.23 4.13 5.86
CA ILE A 76 20.08 4.18 6.76
C ILE A 76 19.69 5.65 6.95
N ILE A 77 18.41 5.96 6.77
CA ILE A 77 17.88 7.29 7.03
C ILE A 77 17.90 7.56 8.53
N ARG A 78 18.69 8.54 8.97
CA ARG A 78 18.80 8.96 10.38
C ARG A 78 17.85 10.10 10.72
N ARG A 79 17.63 11.00 9.77
CA ARG A 79 16.80 12.19 9.95
C ARG A 79 16.15 12.56 8.63
N ILE A 80 14.93 13.08 8.71
CA ILE A 80 14.24 13.67 7.55
C ILE A 80 14.51 15.18 7.55
N ILE A 81 14.85 15.70 6.38
CA ILE A 81 15.06 17.11 6.09
C ILE A 81 13.90 17.54 5.19
N GLU A 82 13.03 18.41 5.71
CA GLU A 82 11.79 18.80 5.03
C GLU A 82 10.86 17.60 4.77
N GLN A 83 10.40 17.42 3.52
CA GLN A 83 9.46 16.37 3.12
C GLN A 83 10.06 15.37 2.12
N PHE A 84 11.02 15.80 1.30
CA PHE A 84 11.66 14.97 0.26
C PHE A 84 13.16 14.75 0.50
N GLY A 85 13.75 15.40 1.49
CA GLY A 85 15.16 15.25 1.85
C GLY A 85 15.35 14.32 3.04
N ALA A 86 16.48 13.62 3.06
CA ALA A 86 16.89 12.77 4.17
C ALA A 86 18.40 12.84 4.42
N GLU A 87 18.75 12.79 5.70
CA GLU A 87 20.11 12.52 6.15
C GLU A 87 20.31 11.00 6.18
N VAL A 88 21.12 10.49 5.26
CA VAL A 88 21.42 9.08 5.06
C VAL A 88 22.81 8.78 5.61
N HIS A 89 22.88 7.84 6.56
CA HIS A 89 24.13 7.33 7.08
C HIS A 89 24.55 6.10 6.28
N VAL A 90 25.65 6.20 5.55
CA VAL A 90 26.18 5.14 4.70
C VAL A 90 26.96 4.12 5.54
N GLU A 91 27.06 2.87 5.08
CA GLU A 91 27.92 1.81 5.66
C GLU A 91 29.44 2.09 5.59
N GLY A 92 29.86 3.32 5.88
CA GLY A 92 31.24 3.76 6.01
C GLY A 92 31.43 4.90 7.02
N GLY A 93 30.37 5.26 7.76
CA GLY A 93 30.38 6.37 8.73
C GLY A 93 30.09 7.74 8.11
N ASP A 94 30.16 7.85 6.78
CA ASP A 94 29.82 9.07 6.05
C ASP A 94 28.31 9.37 6.16
N ILE A 95 28.00 10.65 6.33
CA ILE A 95 26.64 11.17 6.38
C ILE A 95 26.40 11.99 5.12
N LEU A 96 25.33 11.68 4.39
CA LEU A 96 24.94 12.34 3.15
C LEU A 96 23.54 12.94 3.30
N GLN A 97 23.31 14.09 2.68
CA GLN A 97 21.97 14.63 2.51
C GLN A 97 21.55 14.33 1.08
N LEU A 98 20.46 13.58 0.94
CA LEU A 98 19.95 13.12 -0.35
C LEU A 98 18.45 13.39 -0.43
N ASP A 99 18.00 13.72 -1.64
CA ASP A 99 16.58 13.74 -1.95
C ASP A 99 16.07 12.32 -2.24
N GLN A 100 14.76 12.16 -2.19
CA GLN A 100 14.13 10.86 -2.42
C GLN A 100 14.42 10.28 -3.81
N ASP A 101 14.60 11.12 -4.83
CA ASP A 101 14.85 10.72 -6.23
C ASP A 101 16.28 10.16 -6.41
N ASP A 102 17.19 10.54 -5.53
CA ASP A 102 18.58 10.05 -5.52
C ASP A 102 18.73 8.69 -4.82
N CYS A 103 17.65 8.20 -4.24
CA CYS A 103 17.60 6.99 -3.44
C CYS A 103 16.55 6.01 -3.99
N SER A 104 16.76 4.72 -3.74
CA SER A 104 15.76 3.69 -4.00
C SER A 104 15.45 2.92 -2.72
N ALA A 105 14.17 2.64 -2.50
CA ALA A 105 13.71 1.79 -1.41
C ALA A 105 14.29 0.36 -1.58
N MET A 106 14.85 -0.19 -0.51
CA MET A 106 15.35 -1.56 -0.52
C MET A 106 14.29 -2.50 0.07
N LEU A 107 13.82 -3.44 -0.73
CA LEU A 107 12.88 -4.45 -0.26
C LEU A 107 13.58 -5.39 0.76
N PRO A 108 12.91 -5.75 1.88
CA PRO A 108 13.43 -6.76 2.78
C PRO A 108 13.48 -8.14 2.10
N PRO A 109 14.42 -9.01 2.46
CA PRO A 109 14.40 -10.38 1.97
C PRO A 109 13.22 -11.16 2.58
N ILE A 110 12.83 -12.24 1.91
CA ILE A 110 11.73 -13.11 2.34
C ILE A 110 11.98 -13.62 3.78
N GLY A 111 10.95 -13.55 4.60
CA GLY A 111 10.96 -13.92 6.02
C GLY A 111 11.45 -12.83 6.97
N GLN A 112 11.85 -11.65 6.47
CA GLN A 112 12.22 -10.51 7.29
C GLN A 112 11.08 -9.50 7.42
N ASP A 113 11.19 -8.67 8.46
CA ASP A 113 10.27 -7.57 8.70
C ASP A 113 10.64 -6.37 7.83
N GLY A 114 9.61 -5.65 7.39
CA GLY A 114 9.67 -4.39 6.65
C GLY A 114 8.62 -3.42 7.18
N LEU A 115 8.62 -2.22 6.60
CA LEU A 115 7.65 -1.17 6.88
C LEU A 115 6.97 -0.77 5.58
N VAL A 116 5.66 -0.59 5.65
CA VAL A 116 4.91 -0.02 4.53
C VAL A 116 5.04 1.49 4.54
N VAL A 117 5.55 2.05 3.46
CA VAL A 117 5.82 3.50 3.31
C VAL A 117 4.72 4.22 2.52
N LEU A 118 3.91 3.49 1.76
CA LEU A 118 2.90 4.03 0.84
C LEU A 118 1.57 3.25 0.93
N GLY A 119 0.46 3.94 0.61
CA GLY A 119 -0.89 3.36 0.54
C GLY A 119 -1.65 3.31 1.87
N GLU A 120 -2.73 2.50 1.92
CA GLU A 120 -3.64 2.39 3.09
C GLU A 120 -2.92 1.89 4.36
N TYR A 121 -1.91 1.05 4.19
CA TYR A 121 -1.19 0.41 5.29
C TYR A 121 0.08 1.15 5.69
N LYS A 122 0.24 2.43 5.31
CA LYS A 122 1.40 3.25 5.68
C LYS A 122 1.67 3.19 7.19
N ASP A 123 2.95 3.19 7.55
CA ASP A 123 3.46 3.09 8.92
C ASP A 123 3.15 1.75 9.62
N THR A 124 2.73 0.72 8.88
CA THR A 124 2.48 -0.62 9.43
C THR A 124 3.69 -1.52 9.23
N ARG A 125 4.13 -2.20 10.30
CA ARG A 125 5.12 -3.27 10.16
C ARG A 125 4.52 -4.49 9.51
N VAL A 126 5.28 -5.07 8.59
CA VAL A 126 4.87 -6.24 7.82
C VAL A 126 5.99 -7.24 7.71
N LYS A 127 5.66 -8.52 7.56
CA LYS A 127 6.63 -9.57 7.27
C LYS A 127 6.52 -9.99 5.82
N VAL A 128 7.65 -9.97 5.10
CA VAL A 128 7.67 -10.39 3.70
C VAL A 128 7.55 -11.91 3.63
N ILE A 129 6.52 -12.42 2.96
CA ILE A 129 6.29 -13.86 2.79
C ILE A 129 6.76 -14.32 1.41
N ARG A 130 6.50 -13.52 0.38
CA ARG A 130 6.85 -13.85 -1.00
C ARG A 130 7.09 -12.58 -1.81
N VAL A 131 8.00 -12.67 -2.78
CA VAL A 131 8.29 -11.59 -3.72
C VAL A 131 8.22 -12.19 -5.12
N GLU A 132 7.28 -11.72 -5.94
CA GLU A 132 7.22 -12.08 -7.37
C GLU A 132 7.23 -10.80 -8.21
N LYS A 133 6.08 -10.39 -8.74
CA LYS A 133 5.86 -9.06 -9.33
C LYS A 133 5.49 -8.07 -8.23
N ASP A 134 4.55 -8.48 -7.40
CA ASP A 134 4.14 -7.82 -6.16
C ASP A 134 4.71 -8.59 -4.96
N VAL A 135 4.65 -7.92 -3.81
CA VAL A 135 5.15 -8.45 -2.55
C VAL A 135 3.96 -8.88 -1.70
N GLU A 136 3.93 -10.17 -1.38
CA GLU A 136 2.97 -10.71 -0.43
C GLU A 136 3.54 -10.55 0.97
N VAL A 137 2.83 -9.79 1.80
CA VAL A 137 3.24 -9.49 3.16
C VAL A 137 2.16 -9.84 4.18
N GLU A 138 2.58 -10.26 5.35
CA GLU A 138 1.71 -10.44 6.52
C GLU A 138 1.76 -9.18 7.38
N LEU A 139 0.60 -8.60 7.70
CA LEU A 139 0.52 -7.44 8.59
C LEU A 139 0.84 -7.87 10.03
N CYS A 140 1.89 -7.31 10.62
CA CYS A 140 2.28 -7.62 12.01
C CYS A 140 1.57 -6.74 13.04
N GLU A 141 0.99 -5.62 12.62
CA GLU A 141 0.42 -4.60 13.50
C GLU A 141 -0.97 -4.13 13.02
N GLY A 142 -1.74 -3.53 13.93
CA GLY A 142 -3.05 -2.94 13.64
C GLY A 142 -4.25 -3.89 13.73
N ARG A 143 -5.42 -3.40 13.34
CA ARG A 143 -6.70 -4.15 13.43
C ARG A 143 -6.76 -5.39 12.54
N LYS A 144 -5.98 -5.38 11.45
CA LYS A 144 -5.86 -6.46 10.48
C LYS A 144 -4.57 -7.28 10.69
N SER A 145 -3.97 -7.24 11.89
CA SER A 145 -2.79 -8.06 12.20
C SER A 145 -3.06 -9.54 11.88
N GLY A 146 -2.07 -10.23 11.31
CA GLY A 146 -2.15 -11.61 10.83
C GLY A 146 -2.85 -11.78 9.47
N HIS A 147 -3.37 -10.71 8.85
CA HIS A 147 -3.88 -10.79 7.49
C HIS A 147 -2.73 -10.69 6.48
N MET A 148 -2.84 -11.50 5.43
CA MET A 148 -1.94 -11.44 4.28
C MET A 148 -2.50 -10.43 3.27
N VAL A 149 -1.64 -9.54 2.81
CA VAL A 149 -1.95 -8.51 1.81
C VAL A 149 -0.88 -8.53 0.73
N ILE A 150 -1.29 -8.28 -0.51
CA ILE A 150 -0.38 -8.14 -1.64
C ILE A 150 -0.20 -6.65 -1.88
N LEU A 151 1.05 -6.18 -1.86
CA LEU A 151 1.41 -4.78 -2.04
C LEU A 151 2.41 -4.64 -3.19
N PRO A 152 2.40 -3.50 -3.91
CA PRO A 152 3.46 -3.19 -4.86
C PRO A 152 4.83 -3.16 -4.18
N THR A 153 5.86 -3.55 -4.90
CA THR A 153 7.24 -3.62 -4.37
C THR A 153 7.72 -2.30 -3.77
N LEU A 154 7.38 -1.16 -4.37
CA LEU A 154 7.76 0.17 -3.89
C LEU A 154 7.08 0.58 -2.58
N HIS A 155 5.98 -0.07 -2.20
CA HIS A 155 5.25 0.28 -0.98
C HIS A 155 5.92 -0.30 0.27
N VAL A 156 6.83 -1.26 0.12
CA VAL A 156 7.47 -1.95 1.25
C VAL A 156 8.96 -1.67 1.23
N CYS A 157 9.49 -1.20 2.36
CA CYS A 157 10.90 -0.91 2.50
C CYS A 157 11.45 -1.56 3.77
N LYS A 158 12.71 -1.97 3.73
CA LYS A 158 13.43 -2.48 4.89
C LYS A 158 13.56 -1.37 5.93
N HIS A 159 13.12 -1.64 7.15
CA HIS A 159 13.17 -0.70 8.26
C HIS A 159 14.00 -1.28 9.41
N ILE A 160 14.85 -0.43 9.98
CA ILE A 160 15.64 -0.72 11.16
C ILE A 160 15.20 0.28 12.22
N ALA A 161 14.71 -0.24 13.35
CA ALA A 161 14.36 0.60 14.49
C ALA A 161 15.62 1.30 15.03
N ILE A 162 15.71 2.61 14.78
CA ILE A 162 16.77 3.44 15.33
C ILE A 162 16.37 3.81 16.76
N LYS A 163 17.16 3.40 17.74
CA LYS A 163 17.03 3.92 19.10
C LYS A 163 17.56 5.35 19.09
N SER A 164 16.70 6.32 19.32
CA SER A 164 17.12 7.69 19.65
C SER A 164 17.84 7.64 20.99
N THR A 165 19.17 7.67 20.95
CA THR A 165 20.03 7.84 22.14
C THR A 165 19.99 9.30 22.59
#